data_AF-A0A6M0K2X2-F1
#
_entry.id   AF-A0A6M0K2X2-F1
#
_cell.length_a   1.000
_cell.length_b   1.000
_cell.length_c   1.000
_cell.angle_alpha   90.00
_cell.angle_beta   90.00
_cell.angle_gamma   90.00
#
_symmetry.space_group_name_H-M   'P 1'
#
loop_
_entity.id
_entity.type
_entity.pdbx_description
1 polymer ?
#
loop_
_entity_poly.entity_id
_entity_poly.type
_entity_poly.pdbx_seq_one_letter_code
_entity_poly.pdbx_strand_id
1 'polypeptide(L)'
;MHDRRHRADCLRAVAQAQQDGQSQRAATAAAGVARSTLRHWSAAQATGAAPVLLAFTETPEGLQWLRRILVAAHWCITELGGAGIRVVNRSLRARCAHPWRLF
;
A
#
# COMPACT_ATOMS: atom_id res chain seq x y z
N MET A 1 12.35 6.97 -13.47
CA MET A 1 11.16 6.77 -12.62
C MET A 1 10.50 5.40 -12.91
N HIS A 2 11.25 4.29 -12.82
CA HIS A 2 10.80 2.93 -13.22
C HIS A 2 10.94 1.86 -12.11
N ASP A 3 11.52 2.24 -10.96
CA ASP A 3 12.03 1.30 -9.96
C ASP A 3 10.91 0.55 -9.19
N ARG A 4 9.80 1.24 -8.87
CA ARG A 4 8.71 0.62 -8.09
C ARG A 4 7.92 -0.45 -8.86
N ARG A 5 7.67 -0.24 -10.16
CA ARG A 5 6.89 -1.18 -10.99
C ARG A 5 7.71 -2.43 -11.27
N HIS A 6 8.97 -2.26 -11.65
CA HIS A 6 9.91 -3.36 -11.84
C HIS A 6 10.05 -4.22 -10.57
N ARG A 7 10.21 -3.58 -9.41
CA ARG A 7 10.20 -4.26 -8.12
C ARG A 7 8.92 -5.06 -7.86
N ALA A 8 7.75 -4.51 -8.15
CA ALA A 8 6.46 -5.19 -7.97
C ALA A 8 6.31 -6.41 -8.89
N ASP A 9 6.79 -6.31 -10.13
CA ASP A 9 6.75 -7.39 -11.11
C ASP A 9 7.66 -8.54 -10.70
N CYS A 10 8.88 -8.25 -10.25
CA CYS A 10 9.80 -9.26 -9.70
C CYS A 10 9.22 -9.97 -8.47
N LEU A 11 8.55 -9.24 -7.56
CA LEU A 11 7.93 -9.84 -6.37
C LEU A 11 6.77 -10.78 -6.75
N ARG A 12 5.95 -10.42 -7.74
CA ARG A 12 4.89 -11.30 -8.27
C ARG A 12 5.45 -12.56 -8.92
N ALA A 13 6.48 -12.43 -9.76
CA ALA A 13 7.11 -13.58 -10.42
C ALA A 13 7.68 -14.57 -9.40
N VAL A 14 8.32 -14.08 -8.34
CA VAL A 14 8.85 -14.94 -7.27
C VAL A 14 7.75 -15.58 -6.43
N ALA A 15 6.68 -14.85 -6.12
CA ALA A 15 5.54 -15.39 -5.39
C ALA A 15 4.84 -16.50 -6.18
N GLN A 16 4.63 -16.31 -7.48
CA GLN A 16 4.02 -17.30 -8.36
C GLN A 16 4.88 -18.57 -8.44
N ALA A 17 6.19 -18.43 -8.69
CA ALA A 17 7.11 -19.56 -8.73
C ALA A 17 7.16 -20.35 -7.41
N GLN A 18 7.01 -19.68 -6.27
CA GLN A 18 6.91 -20.34 -4.97
C GLN A 18 5.59 -21.12 -4.80
N GLN A 19 4.47 -20.60 -5.31
CA GLN A 19 3.20 -21.32 -5.32
C GLN A 19 3.24 -22.55 -6.25
N ASP A 20 3.99 -22.46 -7.34
CA ASP A 20 4.24 -23.56 -8.27
C ASP A 20 5.24 -24.61 -7.72
N GLY A 21 5.60 -24.52 -6.43
CA GLY A 21 6.45 -25.48 -5.72
C GLY A 21 7.96 -25.28 -5.93
N GLN A 22 8.39 -24.21 -6.61
CA GLN A 22 9.81 -23.95 -6.80
C GLN A 22 10.46 -23.45 -5.51
N SER A 23 11.69 -23.91 -5.26
CA SER A 23 12.48 -23.40 -4.15
C SER A 23 12.73 -21.90 -4.30
N GLN A 24 12.78 -21.18 -3.17
CA GLN A 24 13.06 -19.74 -3.18
C GLN A 24 14.35 -19.37 -3.91
N ARG A 25 15.36 -20.27 -3.97
CA ARG A 25 16.58 -20.07 -4.79
C ARG A 25 16.26 -20.01 -6.28
N ALA A 26 15.54 -21.00 -6.78
CA ALA A 26 15.19 -21.10 -8.20
C ALA A 26 14.32 -19.91 -8.62
N ALA A 27 13.32 -19.55 -7.81
CA ALA A 27 12.44 -18.41 -8.07
C ALA A 27 13.21 -17.07 -8.14
N THR A 28 14.14 -16.81 -7.21
CA THR A 28 14.96 -15.58 -7.23
C THR A 28 15.92 -15.52 -8.41
N ALA A 29 16.46 -16.66 -8.82
CA ALA A 29 17.36 -16.76 -9.97
C ALA A 29 16.59 -16.52 -11.28
N ALA A 30 15.40 -17.10 -11.42
CA ALA A 30 14.53 -16.90 -12.57
C ALA A 30 14.05 -15.45 -12.72
N ALA A 31 13.78 -14.76 -11.60
CA ALA A 31 13.40 -13.35 -11.59
C ALA A 31 14.60 -12.38 -11.74
N GLY A 32 15.84 -12.87 -11.74
CA GLY A 32 17.04 -12.04 -11.86
C GLY A 32 17.33 -11.14 -10.65
N VAL A 33 16.80 -11.48 -9.46
CA VAL A 33 16.91 -10.65 -8.25
C VAL A 33 17.70 -11.36 -7.17
N ALA A 34 18.68 -10.67 -6.58
CA ALA A 34 19.42 -11.19 -5.44
C ALA A 34 18.50 -11.44 -4.23
N ARG A 35 18.71 -12.54 -3.51
CA ARG A 35 17.89 -12.94 -2.36
C ARG A 35 17.85 -11.87 -1.26
N SER A 36 18.95 -11.15 -1.02
CA SER A 36 19.02 -10.05 -0.05
C SER A 36 18.10 -8.89 -0.45
N THR A 37 18.09 -8.54 -1.73
CA THR A 37 17.20 -7.54 -2.32
C THR A 37 15.75 -7.96 -2.21
N LEU A 38 15.44 -9.21 -2.53
CA LEU A 38 14.09 -9.75 -2.38
C LEU A 38 13.61 -9.68 -0.92
N ARG A 39 14.46 -10.07 0.04
CA ARG A 39 14.13 -10.01 1.47
C ARG A 39 13.93 -8.58 1.97
N HIS A 40 14.77 -7.65 1.51
CA HIS A 40 14.60 -6.23 1.82
C HIS A 40 13.28 -5.69 1.26
N TRP A 41 12.91 -6.11 0.04
CA TRP A 41 11.67 -5.69 -0.58
C TRP A 41 10.42 -6.31 0.02
N SER A 42 10.47 -7.59 0.42
CA SER A 42 9.38 -8.27 1.09
C SER A 42 9.14 -7.71 2.49
N ALA A 43 10.21 -7.41 3.24
CA ALA A 43 10.11 -6.77 4.54
C ALA A 43 9.44 -5.38 4.45
N ALA A 44 9.71 -4.64 3.37
CA ALA A 44 9.07 -3.35 3.11
C ALA A 44 7.63 -3.46 2.55
N GLN A 45 7.23 -4.60 1.95
CA GLN A 45 5.83 -4.87 1.59
C GLN A 45 5.00 -5.35 2.79
N ALA A 46 5.65 -5.89 3.84
CA ALA A 46 5.01 -6.23 5.11
C ALA A 46 4.60 -5.01 5.95
N THR A 47 4.23 -3.90 5.31
CA THR A 47 3.18 -3.03 5.86
C THR A 47 2.04 -3.95 6.29
N GLY A 48 1.81 -4.11 7.58
CA GLY A 48 0.84 -5.05 8.18
C GLY A 48 -0.63 -4.74 7.85
N ALA A 49 -0.90 -4.21 6.67
CA ALA A 49 -2.22 -4.09 6.10
C ALA A 49 -2.79 -5.49 5.86
N ALA A 50 -4.04 -5.68 6.27
CA ALA A 50 -4.75 -6.92 6.04
C ALA A 50 -4.83 -7.20 4.52
N PRO A 51 -4.72 -8.47 4.07
CA PRO A 51 -4.78 -8.84 2.65
C PRO A 51 -6.01 -8.30 1.92
N VAL A 52 -7.15 -8.23 2.62
CA VAL A 52 -8.41 -7.66 2.11
C VAL A 52 -8.27 -6.17 1.77
N LEU A 53 -7.48 -5.43 2.56
CA LEU A 53 -7.26 -4.00 2.35
C LEU A 53 -6.36 -3.77 1.13
N LEU A 54 -5.34 -4.61 0.96
CA LEU A 54 -4.47 -4.58 -0.22
C LEU A 54 -5.26 -4.85 -1.50
N ALA A 55 -6.04 -5.92 -1.52
CA ALA A 55 -6.91 -6.26 -2.65
C ALA A 55 -7.92 -5.14 -2.95
N PHE A 56 -8.49 -4.49 -1.93
CA PHE A 56 -9.38 -3.35 -2.13
C PHE A 56 -8.64 -2.15 -2.74
N THR A 57 -7.43 -1.83 -2.30
CA THR A 57 -6.66 -0.70 -2.85
C THR A 57 -6.17 -0.91 -4.29
N GLU A 58 -6.19 -2.16 -4.78
CA GLU A 58 -5.88 -2.49 -6.17
C GLU A 58 -7.06 -2.26 -7.12
N THR A 59 -8.31 -2.15 -6.61
CA THR A 59 -9.48 -1.83 -7.44
C THR A 59 -9.52 -0.34 -7.79
N PRO A 60 -10.11 0.04 -8.94
CA PRO A 60 -10.23 1.46 -9.31
C PRO A 60 -11.06 2.27 -8.30
N GLU A 61 -12.05 1.66 -7.65
CA GLU A 61 -12.85 2.27 -6.59
C GLU A 61 -12.03 2.49 -5.32
N GLY A 62 -11.24 1.49 -4.90
CA GLY A 62 -10.40 1.61 -3.71
C GLY A 62 -9.27 2.62 -3.89
N LEU A 63 -8.71 2.72 -5.10
CA LEU A 63 -7.71 3.73 -5.43
C LEU A 63 -8.31 5.15 -5.39
N GLN A 64 -9.54 5.34 -5.89
CA GLN A 64 -10.26 6.61 -5.79
C GLN A 64 -10.57 7.00 -4.34
N TRP A 65 -11.02 6.03 -3.54
CA TRP A 65 -11.25 6.22 -2.11
C TRP A 65 -9.97 6.61 -1.37
N LEU A 66 -8.86 5.93 -1.63
CA LEU A 66 -7.57 6.23 -1.02
C LEU A 66 -7.07 7.64 -1.38
N ARG A 67 -7.24 8.03 -2.65
CA ARG A 67 -6.92 9.39 -3.12
C ARG A 67 -7.74 10.45 -2.37
N ARG A 68 -9.04 10.22 -2.17
CA ARG A 68 -9.91 11.15 -1.41
C ARG A 68 -9.44 11.30 0.04
N ILE A 69 -9.04 10.20 0.68
CA ILE A 69 -8.50 10.23 2.05
C ILE A 69 -7.19 11.00 2.12
N LEU A 70 -6.28 10.76 1.18
CA LEU A 70 -4.99 11.47 1.14
C LEU A 70 -5.18 12.98 0.94
N VAL A 71 -6.08 13.38 0.04
CA VAL A 71 -6.42 14.80 -0.16
C VAL A 71 -7.02 15.40 1.10
N ALA A 72 -7.95 14.70 1.76
CA ALA A 72 -8.55 15.16 3.01
C ALA A 72 -7.51 15.28 4.15
N ALA A 73 -6.57 14.33 4.24
CA ALA A 73 -5.50 14.36 5.23
C ALA A 73 -4.53 15.50 4.96
N HIS A 74 -4.13 15.70 3.69
CA HIS A 74 -3.29 16.81 3.28
C HIS A 74 -3.95 18.15 3.58
N TRP A 75 -5.24 18.30 3.23
CA TRP A 75 -6.02 19.49 3.57
C TRP A 75 -6.06 19.74 5.07
N CYS A 76 -6.33 18.72 5.90
CA CYS A 76 -6.26 18.86 7.35
C CYS A 76 -4.88 19.28 7.84
N ILE A 77 -3.79 18.76 7.26
CA ILE A 77 -2.42 19.12 7.66
C ILE A 77 -2.08 20.57 7.27
N THR A 78 -2.49 20.98 6.07
CA THR A 78 -2.20 22.30 5.50
C THR A 78 -3.03 23.40 6.15
N GLU A 79 -4.33 23.20 6.33
CA GLU A 79 -5.23 24.20 6.93
C GLU A 79 -5.03 24.37 8.45
N LEU A 80 -4.49 23.35 9.13
CA LEU A 80 -4.33 23.35 10.59
C LEU A 80 -2.87 23.51 11.03
N GLY A 81 -2.05 24.15 10.19
CA GLY A 81 -0.63 24.42 10.35
C GLY A 81 -0.06 24.12 11.74
N GLY A 82 0.57 22.95 11.88
CA GLY A 82 1.34 22.57 13.08
C GLY A 82 0.64 21.70 14.13
N ALA A 83 -0.67 21.42 14.02
CA ALA A 83 -1.35 20.55 14.99
C ALA A 83 -1.25 19.06 14.57
N GLY A 84 -0.33 18.31 15.18
CA GLY A 84 0.00 16.92 14.85
C GLY A 84 -1.16 15.89 14.90
N ILE A 85 -0.80 14.60 14.79
CA ILE A 85 -1.66 13.43 14.52
C ILE A 85 -3.00 13.31 15.30
N ARG A 86 -3.14 14.02 16.42
CA ARG A 86 -4.38 14.09 17.21
C ARG A 86 -5.55 14.70 16.42
N VAL A 87 -5.30 15.60 15.47
CA VAL A 87 -6.37 16.23 14.69
C VAL A 87 -6.83 15.36 13.51
N VAL A 88 -5.93 14.57 12.92
CA VAL A 88 -6.29 13.53 11.93
C VAL A 88 -7.22 12.49 12.55
N ASN A 89 -6.92 12.04 13.78
CA ASN A 89 -7.82 11.15 14.51
C ASN A 89 -9.18 11.80 14.82
N ARG A 90 -9.21 13.12 15.10
CA ARG A 90 -10.47 13.85 15.33
C ARG A 90 -11.29 14.01 14.06
N SER A 91 -10.67 14.31 12.91
CA SER A 91 -11.38 14.45 11.63
C SER A 91 -11.87 13.12 11.07
N LEU A 92 -11.11 12.04 11.26
CA LEU A 92 -11.58 10.67 10.96
C LEU A 92 -12.78 10.28 11.84
N ARG A 93 -12.72 10.56 13.15
CA ARG A 93 -13.83 10.28 14.08
C ARG A 93 -15.08 11.12 13.78
N ALA A 94 -14.92 12.39 13.42
CA ALA A 94 -16.04 13.26 13.06
C ALA A 94 -16.73 12.85 11.76
N ARG A 95 -15.98 12.33 10.77
CA ARG A 95 -16.56 11.82 9.51
C ARG A 95 -17.35 10.53 9.67
N CYS A 96 -17.04 9.69 10.66
CA CYS A 96 -17.87 8.53 10.99
C CYS A 96 -19.23 8.92 11.60
N ALA A 97 -19.39 10.16 12.09
CA ALA A 97 -20.63 10.62 12.72
C ALA A 97 -21.62 11.30 11.75
N HIS A 98 -21.24 11.58 10.51
CA HIS A 98 -22.14 12.14 9.49
C HIS A 98 -21.98 11.40 8.16
N PRO A 99 -22.71 10.29 7.96
CA PRO A 99 -22.73 9.60 6.69
C PRO A 99 -23.58 10.45 5.70
N TRP A 100 -22.92 11.00 4.69
CA TRP A 100 -23.53 11.42 3.42
C TRP A 100 -24.52 12.59 3.43
N ARG A 101 -24.05 13.80 3.68
CA ARG A 101 -24.68 14.99 3.06
C ARG A 101 -23.64 15.86 2.38
N LEU A 102 -23.83 15.97 1.07
CA LEU A 102 -23.15 16.80 0.07
C LEU A 102 -21.94 16.13 -0.61
N PHE A 103 -22.20 15.76 -1.87
CA PHE A 103 -21.38 15.10 -2.90
C PHE A 103 -21.33 13.57 -2.90
#